data_AF-A0A512N365-F1
#
_entry.id   AF-A0A512N365-F1
#
_cell.length_a   1.000
_cell.length_b   1.000
_cell.length_c   1.000
_cell.angle_alpha   90.00
_cell.angle_beta   90.00
_cell.angle_gamma   90.00
#
_symmetry.space_group_name_H-M   'P 1'
#
loop_
_entity.id
_entity.type
_entity.pdbx_description
1 polymer ?
#
loop_
_entity_poly.entity_id
_entity_poly.type
_entity_poly.pdbx_seq_one_letter_code
_entity_poly.pdbx_strand_id
1 'polypeptide(L)'
;MSDQALLAKVGQTIWGPAWQEPMAAALKQSPGTIAEWLAGRAIVPADSWKALREAARLHYLKIADLDPQIVSAYDAAVARASARR
;
A
#
# COMPACT_ATOMS: atom_id res chain seq x y z
N MET A 1 7.75 0.51 -11.34
CA MET A 1 6.82 -0.47 -10.71
C MET A 1 5.46 0.19 -10.60
N SER A 2 4.36 -0.53 -10.83
CA SER A 2 3.02 0.02 -10.64
C SER A 2 2.59 -0.02 -9.17
N ASP A 3 1.60 0.80 -8.81
CA ASP A 3 0.98 0.81 -7.47
C ASP A 3 0.50 -0.60 -7.05
N GLN A 4 -0.05 -1.39 -7.99
CA GLN A 4 -0.50 -2.75 -7.69
C GLN A 4 0.66 -3.69 -7.34
N ALA A 5 1.75 -3.61 -8.12
CA ALA A 5 2.93 -4.43 -7.90
C ALA A 5 3.64 -4.04 -6.59
N LEU A 6 3.66 -2.74 -6.27
CA LEU A 6 4.17 -2.26 -4.98
C LEU A 6 3.32 -2.77 -3.82
N LEU A 7 2.00 -2.64 -3.90
CA LEU A 7 1.06 -3.09 -2.88
C LEU A 7 1.25 -4.59 -2.58
N ALA A 8 1.26 -5.41 -3.64
CA ALA A 8 1.47 -6.85 -3.51
C ALA A 8 2.83 -7.19 -2.87
N LYS A 9 3.90 -6.49 -3.29
CA LYS A 9 5.24 -6.71 -2.76
C LYS A 9 5.32 -6.36 -1.28
N VAL A 10 4.79 -5.21 -0.87
CA VAL A 10 4.75 -4.81 0.54
C VAL A 10 3.95 -5.83 1.36
N GLY A 11 2.80 -6.26 0.86
CA GLY A 11 2.00 -7.29 1.51
C GLY A 11 2.79 -8.56 1.77
N GLN A 12 3.37 -9.14 0.71
CA GLN A 12 4.17 -10.35 0.81
C GLN A 12 5.35 -10.21 1.76
N THR A 13 6.02 -9.06 1.76
CA THR A 13 7.17 -8.80 2.64
C THR A 13 6.78 -8.73 4.11
N ILE A 14 5.65 -8.09 4.44
CA ILE A 14 5.23 -7.91 5.84
C ILE A 14 4.62 -9.20 6.40
N TRP A 15 3.64 -9.75 5.67
CA TRP A 15 2.74 -10.78 6.18
C TRP A 15 2.88 -12.13 5.46
N GLY A 16 3.78 -12.25 4.48
CA GLY A 16 4.01 -13.51 3.76
C GLY A 16 2.92 -13.83 2.73
N PRO A 17 2.76 -15.09 2.30
CA PRO A 17 1.86 -15.46 1.20
C PRO A 17 0.37 -15.13 1.44
N ALA A 18 -0.08 -15.15 2.69
CA ALA A 18 -1.47 -14.87 3.08
C ALA A 18 -1.70 -13.39 3.45
N TRP A 19 -1.02 -12.46 2.78
CA TRP A 19 -0.94 -11.05 3.19
C TRP A 19 -2.21 -10.22 2.97
N GLN A 20 -3.13 -10.66 2.12
CA GLN A 20 -4.28 -9.84 1.70
C GLN A 20 -5.22 -9.52 2.87
N GLU A 21 -5.56 -10.51 3.70
CA GLU A 21 -6.39 -10.33 4.90
C GLU A 21 -5.73 -9.44 5.97
N PRO A 22 -4.48 -9.69 6.42
CA PRO A 22 -3.85 -8.84 7.42
C PRO A 22 -3.57 -7.44 6.89
N MET A 23 -3.32 -7.26 5.59
CA MET A 23 -3.23 -5.92 4.99
C MET A 23 -4.57 -5.19 5.03
N ALA A 24 -5.67 -5.86 4.67
CA ALA A 24 -7.00 -5.27 4.74
C ALA A 24 -7.31 -4.82 6.18
N ALA A 25 -7.00 -5.65 7.18
CA ALA A 25 -7.14 -5.32 8.59
C ALA A 25 -6.26 -4.12 9.00
N ALA A 26 -4.99 -4.10 8.61
CA ALA A 26 -4.05 -3.01 8.92
C ALA A 26 -4.50 -1.67 8.32
N LEU A 27 -5.08 -1.71 7.12
CA LEU A 27 -5.58 -0.53 6.41
C LEU A 27 -7.02 -0.15 6.76
N LYS A 28 -7.68 -0.94 7.62
CA LYS A 28 -9.12 -0.81 7.95
C LYS A 28 -10.00 -0.79 6.69
N GLN A 29 -9.64 -1.61 5.70
CA GLN A 29 -10.35 -1.78 4.44
C GLN A 29 -10.99 -3.16 4.36
N SER A 30 -11.91 -3.33 3.42
CA SER A 30 -12.42 -4.66 3.08
C SER A 30 -11.41 -5.41 2.20
N PRO A 31 -11.35 -6.76 2.25
CA PRO A 31 -10.56 -7.55 1.31
C PRO A 31 -10.92 -7.29 -0.17
N GLY A 32 -12.19 -6.96 -0.43
CA GLY A 32 -12.67 -6.59 -1.78
C GLY A 32 -12.00 -5.31 -2.30
N THR A 33 -11.86 -4.30 -1.44
CA THR A 33 -11.16 -3.05 -1.77
C THR A 33 -9.69 -3.30 -2.12
N ILE A 34 -9.01 -4.15 -1.36
CA ILE A 34 -7.62 -4.55 -1.66
C ILE A 34 -7.55 -5.25 -3.02
N ALA A 35 -8.49 -6.16 -3.32
CA ALA A 35 -8.56 -6.86 -4.59
C ALA A 35 -8.80 -5.90 -5.78
N GLU A 36 -9.61 -4.86 -5.60
CA GLU A 36 -9.84 -3.83 -6.63
C GLU A 36 -8.59 -2.99 -6.90
N TRP A 37 -7.84 -2.62 -5.87
CA TRP A 37 -6.55 -1.94 -6.02
C TRP A 37 -5.53 -2.81 -6.74
N LEU A 38 -5.46 -4.10 -6.41
CA LEU A 38 -4.56 -5.04 -7.09
C LEU A 38 -4.94 -5.29 -8.55
N ALA A 39 -6.23 -5.27 -8.84
CA ALA A 39 -6.74 -5.36 -10.21
C ALA A 39 -6.59 -4.05 -10.99
N GLY A 40 -6.16 -2.95 -10.36
CA GLY A 40 -6.11 -1.63 -10.97
C GLY A 40 -7.48 -1.01 -11.27
N ARG A 41 -8.56 -1.58 -10.73
CA ARG A 41 -9.93 -1.07 -10.92
C ARG A 41 -10.21 0.16 -10.04
N ALA A 42 -9.45 0.31 -8.96
CA ALA A 42 -9.50 1.47 -8.09
C ALA A 42 -8.08 2.00 -7.82
N ILE A 43 -7.99 3.31 -7.60
CA ILE A 43 -6.74 3.98 -7.24
C ILE A 43 -6.50 3.80 -5.74
N VAL A 44 -5.27 3.52 -5.34
CA VAL A 44 -4.88 3.46 -3.93
C VAL A 44 -4.81 4.89 -3.37
N PRO A 45 -5.61 5.26 -2.36
CA PRO A 45 -5.57 6.58 -1.76
C PRO A 45 -4.23 6.86 -1.06
N ALA A 46 -3.84 8.14 -0.99
CA ALA A 46 -2.64 8.57 -0.27
C ALA A 46 -2.66 8.13 1.21
N ASP A 47 -3.81 8.25 1.88
CA ASP A 47 -3.95 7.83 3.29
C ASP A 47 -3.69 6.32 3.48
N SER A 48 -4.00 5.50 2.48
CA SER A 48 -3.72 4.07 2.51
C SER A 48 -2.22 3.79 2.41
N TRP A 49 -1.49 4.53 1.57
CA TRP A 49 -0.01 4.45 1.53
C TRP A 49 0.63 4.91 2.84
N LYS A 50 0.10 5.96 3.47
CA LYS A 50 0.55 6.43 4.78
C LYS A 50 0.32 5.38 5.88
N ALA A 51 -0.87 4.78 5.91
CA ALA A 51 -1.19 3.71 6.86
C ALA A 51 -0.33 2.45 6.64
N LEU A 52 -0.07 2.09 5.38
CA LEU A 52 0.87 1.03 5.01
C LEU A 52 2.28 1.32 5.51
N ARG A 53 2.76 2.55 5.39
CA ARG A 53 4.07 2.96 5.90
C ARG A 53 4.16 2.81 7.41
N GLU A 54 3.12 3.18 8.15
CA GLU A 54 3.11 3.02 9.61
C GLU A 54 3.04 1.54 10.02
N ALA A 55 2.21 0.74 9.34
CA ALA A 55 2.19 -0.71 9.55
C ALA A 55 3.55 -1.34 9.24
N ALA A 56 4.19 -0.89 8.16
CA ALA A 56 5.54 -1.29 7.79
C ALA A 56 6.58 -0.92 8.85
N ARG A 57 6.46 0.27 9.47
CA ARG A 57 7.36 0.75 10.51
C ARG A 57 7.39 -0.18 11.73
N LEU A 58 6.24 -0.80 12.07
CA LEU A 58 6.16 -1.80 13.14
C LEU A 58 6.93 -3.09 12.81
N HIS A 59 7.22 -3.32 11.53
CA HIS A 59 7.96 -4.47 11.00
C HIS A 59 9.34 -4.07 10.45
N TYR A 60 9.93 -2.98 10.97
CA TYR A 60 11.08 -2.21 10.47
C TYR A 60 12.23 -3.01 9.83
N LEU A 61 12.58 -4.19 10.36
CA LEU A 61 13.65 -5.05 9.83
C LEU A 61 13.33 -5.68 8.46
N LYS A 62 12.07 -5.77 8.06
CA LYS A 62 11.65 -6.48 6.82
C LYS A 62 11.53 -5.56 5.60
N ILE A 63 11.49 -4.24 5.76
CA ILE A 63 10.96 -3.31 4.73
C ILE A 63 11.92 -2.15 4.44
N ALA A 64 13.13 -2.14 5.01
CA ALA A 64 14.10 -1.06 4.82
C ALA A 64 14.31 -0.68 3.33
N ASP A 65 14.33 -1.67 2.43
CA ASP A 65 14.52 -1.46 0.99
C ASP A 65 13.25 -0.99 0.24
N LEU A 66 12.08 -1.08 0.87
CA LEU A 66 10.79 -0.72 0.30
C LEU A 66 10.27 0.64 0.79
N ASP A 67 10.76 1.17 1.91
CA ASP A 67 10.32 2.48 2.44
C ASP A 67 10.45 3.61 1.41
N PRO A 68 11.56 3.77 0.65
CA PRO A 68 11.67 4.81 -0.36
C PRO A 68 10.61 4.71 -1.46
N GLN A 69 10.20 3.48 -1.80
CA GLN A 69 9.20 3.22 -2.85
C GLN A 69 7.78 3.53 -2.35
N ILE A 70 7.49 3.24 -1.07
CA ILE A 70 6.22 3.60 -0.43
C ILE A 70 6.08 5.12 -0.35
N VAL A 71 7.14 5.85 0.01
CA VAL A 71 7.12 7.32 0.05
C VAL A 71 6.84 7.90 -1.34
N SER A 72 7.53 7.41 -2.37
CA SER A 72 7.30 7.88 -3.74
C SER A 72 5.86 7.63 -4.22
N ALA A 73 5.26 6.48 -3.88
CA ALA A 73 3.87 6.17 -4.21
C ALA A 73 2.88 7.08 -3.47
N TYR A 74 3.16 7.39 -2.20
CA TYR A 74 2.39 8.36 -1.42
C TYR A 74 2.41 9.76 -2.07
N ASP A 75 3.59 10.28 -2.40
CA ASP A 75 3.71 11.61 -3.01
C ASP A 75 2.98 11.70 -4.35
N ALA A 76 3.08 10.64 -5.17
CA ALA A 76 2.35 10.54 -6.43
C ALA A 76 0.83 10.49 -6.23
N ALA A 77 0.35 9.78 -5.20
CA ALA A 77 -1.07 9.75 -4.86
C ALA A 77 -1.58 11.12 -4.38
N VAL A 78 -0.80 11.85 -3.58
CA VAL A 78 -1.11 13.22 -3.16
C VAL A 78 -1.21 14.15 -4.38
N ALA A 79 -0.21 14.14 -5.27
CA ALA A 79 -0.21 14.97 -6.47
C ALA A 79 -1.44 14.74 -7.37
N ARG A 80 -1.87 13.47 -7.53
CA ARG A 80 -3.09 13.13 -8.28
C ARG A 80 -4.37 13.66 -7.63
N ALA A 81 -4.44 13.64 -6.29
CA ALA A 81 -5.57 14.19 -5.55
C ALA A 81 -5.61 15.72 -5.66
N SER A 82 -4.45 16.39 -5.65
CA SER A 82 -4.34 17.84 -5.80
C SER A 82 -4.66 18.33 -7.22
N ALA A 83 -4.31 17.56 -8.26
CA ALA A 83 -4.57 17.90 -9.67
C ALA A 83 -6.04 17.75 -10.11
N ARG A 84 -6.91 17.22 -9.25
CA ARG A 84 -8.36 17.08 -9.50
C ARG A 84 -9.21 18.22 -8.90
N ARG A 85 -8.57 19.28 -8.39
CA ARG A 85 -9.23 20.49 -7.87
C ARG A 85 -9.24 21.63 -8.89
#